data_AF-A0A6S6Z8L7-F1
#
_entry.id   AF-A0A6S6Z8L7-F1
#
_cell.length_a   1.000
_cell.length_b   1.000
_cell.length_c   1.000
_cell.angle_alpha   90.00
_cell.angle_beta   90.00
_cell.angle_gamma   90.00
#
_symmetry.space_group_name_H-M   'P 1'
#
loop_
_entity.id
_entity.type
_entity.pdbx_description
1 polymer ?
#
loop_
_entity_poly.entity_id
_entity_poly.type
_entity_poly.pdbx_seq_one_letter_code
_entity_poly.pdbx_strand_id
1 'polypeptide(L)'
;MFILKLKAALLISALNALALAPAHAAAPRSVDARTFDIAGVKTGMDYDEAVAAAAKNFNVSKSEIKAGYATVDPVTNTKTPKDFSYRKDGVELVVHFEPRVPVDKQRPLVVSQINYEMPWTPANKDAMAQAVVQKYGRQSNYPNDLSLEWCTKPSSNPGMGCSTDMTQAVLKYSGVTVHLYDPAWTNARMEFMNQSNARKPSF
;
A
#
# COMPACT_ATOMS: atom_id res chain seq x y z
N MET A 1 68.18 35.30 46.11
CA MET A 1 67.95 33.86 46.36
C MET A 1 66.49 33.71 46.77
N PHE A 2 65.79 32.76 46.16
CA PHE A 2 64.35 32.74 45.84
C PHE A 2 63.35 33.00 46.99
N ILE A 3 62.37 33.86 46.71
CA ILE A 3 61.10 34.00 47.44
C ILE A 3 60.12 32.97 46.85
N LEU A 4 59.69 31.99 47.64
CA LEU A 4 58.64 31.04 47.26
C LEU A 4 57.29 31.51 47.84
N LYS A 5 56.45 32.09 46.97
CA LYS A 5 55.00 32.16 47.17
C LYS A 5 54.35 31.81 45.84
N LEU A 6 53.52 30.76 45.80
CA LEU A 6 52.28 30.69 45.02
C LEU A 6 51.59 29.34 45.36
N LYS A 7 50.54 29.37 46.16
CA LYS A 7 49.11 29.35 45.76
C LYS A 7 48.65 27.96 45.31
N ALA A 8 47.82 27.37 46.17
CA ALA A 8 47.00 26.20 45.91
C ALA A 8 46.18 26.39 44.62
N ALA A 9 46.15 25.36 43.78
CA ALA A 9 45.21 25.23 42.68
C ALA A 9 44.47 23.90 42.84
N LEU A 10 43.25 23.97 43.38
CA LEU A 10 42.25 22.91 43.29
C LEU A 10 41.80 22.83 41.82
N LEU A 11 42.13 21.74 41.15
CA LEU A 11 41.54 21.39 39.84
C LEU A 11 40.21 20.67 40.09
N ILE A 12 39.11 21.42 39.97
CA ILE A 12 37.76 20.86 39.93
C ILE A 12 37.54 20.35 38.50
N SER A 13 37.71 19.05 38.30
CA SER A 13 37.32 18.38 37.05
C SER A 13 35.79 18.35 36.97
N ALA A 14 35.20 19.35 36.31
CA ALA A 14 33.79 19.33 35.93
C ALA A 14 33.60 18.27 34.84
N LEU A 15 33.20 17.06 35.24
CA LEU A 15 32.67 16.07 34.32
C LEU A 15 31.37 16.62 33.73
N ASN A 16 31.43 17.14 32.51
CA ASN A 16 30.25 17.37 31.70
C ASN A 16 29.64 16.00 31.38
N ALA A 17 28.71 15.55 32.22
CA ALA A 17 27.82 14.46 31.87
C ALA A 17 26.96 14.95 30.70
N LEU A 18 27.40 14.66 29.47
CA LEU A 18 26.51 14.73 28.32
C LEU A 18 25.38 13.74 28.61
N ALA A 19 24.23 14.27 29.00
CA ALA A 19 22.99 13.52 29.00
C ALA A 19 22.72 13.09 27.55
N LEU A 20 23.14 11.88 27.20
CA LEU A 20 22.69 11.19 26.00
C LEU A 20 21.18 11.03 26.17
N ALA A 21 20.41 11.95 25.58
CA ALA A 21 18.98 11.75 25.43
C ALA A 21 18.80 10.40 24.72
N PRO A 22 17.98 9.48 25.25
CA PRO A 22 17.74 8.22 24.58
C PRO A 22 17.28 8.52 23.15
N ALA A 23 17.97 7.94 22.18
CA ALA A 23 17.58 7.99 20.78
C ALA A 23 16.22 7.30 20.67
N HIS A 24 15.15 8.08 20.82
CA HIS A 24 13.80 7.60 20.60
C HIS A 24 13.71 7.27 19.11
N ALA A 25 13.67 5.98 18.80
CA ALA A 25 13.39 5.52 17.45
C ALA A 25 12.11 6.22 16.99
N ALA A 26 12.17 6.91 15.85
CA ALA A 26 11.02 7.63 15.32
C ALA A 26 9.84 6.65 15.20
N ALA A 27 8.68 7.06 15.71
CA ALA A 27 7.49 6.22 15.65
C ALA A 27 7.19 5.82 14.19
N PRO A 28 6.76 4.57 13.94
CA PRO A 28 6.37 4.13 12.61
C PRO A 28 5.34 5.07 11.97
N ARG A 29 5.51 5.35 10.67
CA ARG A 29 4.67 6.31 9.95
C ARG A 29 3.32 5.67 9.60
N SER A 30 2.22 6.25 10.07
CA SER A 30 0.86 5.87 9.64
C SER A 30 0.43 6.65 8.40
N VAL A 31 -0.09 5.97 7.37
CA VAL A 31 -0.68 6.59 6.16
C VAL A 31 -1.86 5.78 5.63
N ASP A 32 -2.89 6.43 5.09
CA ASP A 32 -3.98 5.70 4.42
C ASP A 32 -3.61 5.36 2.97
N ALA A 33 -3.37 4.07 2.71
CA ALA A 33 -3.01 3.57 1.39
C ALA A 33 -4.10 3.78 0.34
N ARG A 34 -5.37 3.96 0.74
CA ARG A 34 -6.49 4.26 -0.19
C ARG A 34 -6.33 5.59 -0.91
N THR A 35 -5.48 6.48 -0.39
CA THR A 35 -5.20 7.77 -1.03
C THR A 35 -4.27 7.63 -2.23
N PHE A 36 -3.49 6.55 -2.29
CA PHE A 36 -2.51 6.28 -3.34
C PHE A 36 -3.15 5.69 -4.60
N ASP A 37 -2.47 5.91 -5.73
CA ASP A 37 -2.77 5.27 -7.00
C ASP A 37 -1.58 4.41 -7.47
N ILE A 38 -1.85 3.34 -8.23
CA ILE A 38 -0.86 2.64 -9.04
C ILE A 38 -1.27 2.83 -10.51
N ALA A 39 -0.37 3.39 -11.31
CA ALA A 39 -0.63 3.72 -12.72
C ALA A 39 -1.94 4.53 -12.93
N GLY A 40 -2.21 5.49 -12.04
CA GLY A 40 -3.42 6.33 -12.07
C GLY A 40 -4.67 5.69 -11.45
N VAL A 41 -4.68 4.38 -11.21
CA VAL A 41 -5.84 3.65 -10.68
C VAL A 41 -5.81 3.65 -9.15
N LYS A 42 -6.96 3.85 -8.51
CA LYS A 42 -7.13 3.80 -7.05
C LYS A 42 -8.16 2.74 -6.65
N THR A 43 -8.06 2.24 -5.42
CA THR A 43 -9.16 1.46 -4.84
C THR A 43 -10.40 2.33 -4.72
N GLY A 44 -11.59 1.74 -4.83
CA GLY A 44 -12.85 2.48 -4.80
C GLY A 44 -13.35 3.01 -6.14
N MET A 45 -12.48 3.13 -7.16
CA MET A 45 -12.90 3.46 -8.54
C MET A 45 -13.85 2.40 -9.09
N ASP A 46 -14.80 2.80 -9.93
CA ASP A 46 -15.55 1.86 -10.75
C ASP A 46 -14.75 1.36 -11.97
N TYR A 47 -15.37 0.50 -12.78
CA TYR A 47 -14.72 -0.11 -13.95
C TYR A 47 -14.29 0.93 -15.00
N ASP A 48 -15.17 1.85 -15.37
CA ASP A 48 -14.91 2.82 -16.44
C ASP A 48 -13.92 3.91 -16.00
N GLU A 49 -13.99 4.32 -14.74
CA GLU A 49 -13.03 5.20 -14.08
C GLU A 49 -11.63 4.57 -14.11
N ALA A 50 -11.51 3.31 -13.69
CA ALA A 50 -10.23 2.61 -13.62
C ALA A 50 -9.62 2.37 -15.01
N VAL A 51 -10.42 1.97 -16.00
CA VAL A 51 -9.96 1.83 -17.41
C VAL A 51 -9.50 3.17 -17.96
N ALA A 52 -10.25 4.26 -17.72
CA ALA A 52 -9.85 5.59 -18.17
C ALA A 52 -8.56 6.08 -17.51
N ALA A 53 -8.41 5.84 -16.21
CA ALA A 53 -7.21 6.21 -15.46
C ALA A 53 -5.97 5.47 -15.95
N ALA A 54 -6.07 4.14 -16.15
CA ALA A 54 -4.99 3.32 -16.69
C ALA A 54 -4.61 3.75 -18.12
N ALA A 55 -5.60 3.92 -19.00
CA ALA A 55 -5.38 4.36 -20.39
C ALA A 55 -4.68 5.73 -20.44
N LYS A 56 -5.12 6.68 -19.61
CA LYS A 56 -4.47 8.00 -19.48
C LYS A 56 -3.04 7.88 -18.97
N ASN A 57 -2.79 7.06 -17.96
CA ASN A 57 -1.46 6.90 -17.38
C ASN A 57 -0.45 6.33 -18.39
N PHE A 58 -0.86 5.32 -19.17
CA PHE A 58 0.00 4.72 -20.18
C PHE A 58 0.00 5.45 -21.52
N ASN A 59 -0.82 6.51 -21.66
CA ASN A 59 -1.03 7.24 -22.92
C ASN A 59 -1.41 6.31 -24.07
N VAL A 60 -2.39 5.44 -23.83
CA VAL A 60 -2.90 4.42 -24.76
C VAL A 60 -4.40 4.56 -24.96
N SER A 61 -4.93 3.92 -26.01
CA SER A 61 -6.38 3.80 -26.17
C SER A 61 -6.97 2.87 -25.11
N LYS A 62 -8.21 3.12 -24.68
CA LYS A 62 -8.97 2.19 -23.81
C LYS A 62 -9.06 0.78 -24.40
N SER A 63 -9.01 0.64 -25.73
CA SER A 63 -9.03 -0.67 -26.41
C SER A 63 -7.77 -1.51 -26.19
N GLU A 64 -6.67 -0.90 -25.73
CA GLU A 64 -5.45 -1.62 -25.35
C GLU A 64 -5.55 -2.20 -23.93
N ILE A 65 -6.50 -1.73 -23.13
CA ILE A 65 -6.84 -2.30 -21.81
C ILE A 65 -7.80 -3.47 -22.03
N LYS A 66 -7.38 -4.69 -21.65
CA LYS A 66 -8.12 -5.92 -21.92
C LYS A 66 -8.94 -6.33 -20.70
N ALA A 67 -10.25 -6.34 -20.86
CA ALA A 67 -11.15 -6.92 -19.86
C ALA A 67 -10.84 -8.43 -19.67
N GLY A 68 -10.86 -8.88 -18.42
CA GLY A 68 -10.85 -10.30 -18.09
C GLY A 68 -12.14 -11.00 -18.48
N TYR A 69 -12.17 -12.32 -18.26
CA TYR A 69 -13.36 -13.12 -18.51
C TYR A 69 -14.51 -12.70 -17.59
N ALA A 70 -15.69 -12.47 -18.17
CA ALA A 70 -16.87 -12.13 -17.41
C ALA A 70 -17.46 -13.37 -16.73
N THR A 71 -17.64 -13.30 -15.41
CA THR A 71 -18.28 -14.33 -14.59
C THR A 71 -19.53 -13.77 -13.93
N VAL A 72 -20.42 -14.65 -13.47
CA VAL A 72 -21.64 -14.21 -12.78
C VAL A 72 -21.25 -13.59 -11.45
N ASP A 73 -21.64 -12.35 -11.26
CA ASP A 73 -21.46 -11.62 -10.03
C ASP A 73 -22.45 -12.14 -8.96
N PRO A 74 -21.99 -12.59 -7.78
CA PRO A 74 -22.88 -13.16 -6.76
C PRO A 74 -23.77 -12.11 -6.08
N VAL A 75 -23.47 -10.82 -6.21
CA VAL A 75 -24.23 -9.72 -5.60
C VAL A 75 -25.28 -9.19 -6.58
N THR A 76 -24.90 -8.98 -7.85
CA THR A 76 -25.81 -8.41 -8.86
C THR A 76 -26.47 -9.44 -9.78
N ASN A 77 -26.00 -10.70 -9.76
CA ASN A 77 -26.42 -11.78 -10.66
C ASN A 77 -26.25 -11.45 -12.15
N THR A 78 -25.29 -10.58 -12.48
CA THR A 78 -24.96 -10.20 -13.86
C THR A 78 -23.56 -10.65 -14.24
N LYS A 79 -23.30 -10.93 -15.52
CA LYS A 79 -21.94 -11.22 -15.98
C LYS A 79 -21.10 -9.95 -16.02
N THR A 80 -20.02 -9.93 -15.24
CA THR A 80 -19.09 -8.80 -15.16
C THR A 80 -17.65 -9.28 -15.17
N PRO A 81 -16.71 -8.56 -15.80
CA PRO A 81 -15.29 -8.89 -15.70
C PRO A 81 -14.82 -8.71 -14.25
N LYS A 82 -14.04 -9.67 -13.73
CA LYS A 82 -13.44 -9.57 -12.39
C LYS A 82 -12.10 -8.83 -12.37
N ASP A 83 -11.56 -8.56 -13.55
CA ASP A 83 -10.35 -7.77 -13.72
C ASP A 83 -10.30 -7.10 -15.10
N PHE A 84 -9.33 -6.21 -15.26
CA PHE A 84 -8.75 -5.92 -16.56
C PHE A 84 -7.22 -6.00 -16.46
N SER A 85 -6.57 -6.09 -17.61
CA SER A 85 -5.11 -6.03 -17.70
C SER A 85 -4.61 -5.15 -18.83
N TYR A 86 -3.41 -4.59 -18.63
CA TYR A 86 -2.60 -3.96 -19.68
C TYR A 86 -1.23 -4.62 -19.66
N ARG A 87 -0.74 -5.03 -20.83
CA ARG A 87 0.58 -5.64 -21.00
C ARG A 87 1.26 -5.06 -22.23
N LYS A 88 2.43 -4.45 -22.05
CA LYS A 88 3.24 -3.90 -23.14
C LYS A 88 4.70 -3.76 -22.70
N ASP A 89 5.63 -4.13 -23.57
CA ASP A 89 7.08 -3.96 -23.34
C ASP A 89 7.58 -4.56 -22.00
N GLY A 90 6.98 -5.68 -21.58
CA GLY A 90 7.29 -6.37 -20.33
C GLY A 90 6.65 -5.77 -19.07
N VAL A 91 5.99 -4.61 -19.18
CA VAL A 91 5.20 -4.02 -18.09
C VAL A 91 3.81 -4.67 -18.06
N GLU A 92 3.35 -5.01 -16.85
CA GLU A 92 2.02 -5.54 -16.61
C GLU A 92 1.29 -4.72 -15.54
N LEU A 93 0.05 -4.34 -15.83
CA LEU A 93 -0.92 -3.85 -14.85
C LEU A 93 -2.10 -4.82 -14.84
N VAL A 94 -2.50 -5.31 -13.67
CA VAL A 94 -3.74 -6.07 -13.45
C VAL A 94 -4.55 -5.38 -12.36
N VAL A 95 -5.79 -5.05 -12.65
CA VAL A 95 -6.72 -4.40 -11.72
C VAL A 95 -7.87 -5.36 -11.47
N HIS A 96 -8.06 -5.76 -10.21
CA HIS A 96 -9.17 -6.63 -9.82
C HIS A 96 -10.30 -5.84 -9.18
N PHE A 97 -11.51 -6.34 -9.40
CA PHE A 97 -12.74 -5.76 -8.90
C PHE A 97 -13.46 -6.70 -7.95
N GLU A 98 -14.08 -6.11 -6.93
CA GLU A 98 -15.15 -6.74 -6.18
C GLU A 98 -16.49 -6.17 -6.64
N PRO A 99 -17.61 -6.90 -6.42
CA PRO A 99 -18.93 -6.30 -6.52
C PRO A 99 -19.06 -5.15 -5.52
N ARG A 100 -19.66 -4.04 -5.94
CA ARG A 100 -19.89 -2.89 -5.06
C ARG A 100 -21.03 -3.19 -4.10
N VAL A 101 -20.74 -3.06 -2.81
CA VAL A 101 -21.72 -3.15 -1.71
C VAL A 101 -21.63 -1.87 -0.87
N PRO A 102 -22.74 -1.17 -0.59
CA PRO A 102 -24.11 -1.45 -1.03
C PRO A 102 -24.27 -1.45 -2.56
N VAL A 103 -25.27 -2.20 -3.06
CA VAL A 103 -25.48 -2.40 -4.49
C VAL A 103 -25.73 -1.06 -5.20
N ASP A 104 -24.85 -0.74 -6.14
CA ASP A 104 -24.98 0.38 -7.06
C ASP A 104 -25.11 -0.16 -8.48
N LYS A 105 -26.30 -0.05 -9.08
CA LYS A 105 -26.55 -0.58 -10.43
C LYS A 105 -25.81 0.20 -11.52
N GLN A 106 -25.44 1.45 -11.26
CA GLN A 106 -24.69 2.28 -12.20
C GLN A 106 -23.18 2.00 -12.11
N ARG A 107 -22.69 1.62 -10.93
CA ARG A 107 -21.29 1.28 -10.68
C ARG A 107 -21.17 -0.06 -9.96
N PRO A 108 -21.51 -1.17 -10.65
CA PRO A 108 -21.66 -2.49 -10.02
C PRO A 108 -20.33 -3.07 -9.53
N LEU A 109 -19.21 -2.58 -10.04
CA LEU A 109 -17.87 -3.01 -9.67
C LEU A 109 -17.11 -1.90 -8.93
N VAL A 110 -16.15 -2.34 -8.13
CA VAL A 110 -15.24 -1.46 -7.40
C VAL A 110 -13.84 -2.06 -7.36
N VAL A 111 -12.82 -1.26 -7.67
CA VAL A 111 -11.42 -1.69 -7.58
C VAL A 111 -11.07 -2.05 -6.14
N SER A 112 -10.65 -3.29 -5.94
CA SER A 112 -10.22 -3.83 -4.64
C SER A 112 -8.72 -4.09 -4.59
N GLN A 113 -8.13 -4.39 -5.74
CA GLN A 113 -6.71 -4.74 -5.84
C GLN A 113 -6.10 -4.22 -7.14
N ILE A 114 -4.86 -3.76 -7.05
CA ILE A 114 -4.07 -3.31 -8.19
C ILE A 114 -2.68 -3.93 -8.09
N ASN A 115 -2.24 -4.62 -9.14
CA ASN A 115 -0.91 -5.19 -9.28
C ASN A 115 -0.20 -4.53 -10.46
N TYR A 116 1.00 -4.00 -10.24
CA TYR A 116 1.88 -3.51 -11.28
C TYR A 116 3.22 -4.23 -11.20
N GLU A 117 3.72 -4.71 -12.33
CA GLU A 117 4.95 -5.46 -12.42
C GLU A 117 5.80 -5.05 -13.63
N MET A 118 7.12 -5.12 -13.47
CA MET A 118 8.10 -4.97 -14.54
C MET A 118 9.02 -6.21 -14.60
N PRO A 119 9.74 -6.45 -15.70
CA PRO A 119 10.68 -7.56 -15.78
C PRO A 119 11.79 -7.42 -14.73
N TRP A 120 12.17 -8.53 -14.10
CA TRP A 120 13.24 -8.52 -13.11
C TRP A 120 14.59 -8.22 -13.76
N THR A 121 15.22 -7.14 -13.32
CA THR A 121 16.66 -6.87 -13.47
C THR A 121 17.12 -6.08 -12.23
N PRO A 122 18.41 -6.10 -11.86
CA PRO A 122 18.92 -5.24 -10.79
C PRO A 122 18.59 -3.75 -11.00
N ALA A 123 18.76 -3.27 -12.24
CA ALA A 123 18.44 -1.89 -12.62
C ALA A 123 16.96 -1.55 -12.44
N ASN A 124 16.05 -2.43 -12.86
CA ASN A 124 14.60 -2.22 -12.69
C ASN A 124 14.20 -2.25 -11.22
N LYS A 125 14.80 -3.15 -10.42
CA LYS A 125 14.56 -3.24 -8.97
C LYS A 125 14.92 -1.91 -8.29
N ASP A 126 16.11 -1.39 -8.57
CA ASP A 126 16.61 -0.18 -7.93
C ASP A 126 15.84 1.07 -8.40
N ALA A 127 15.51 1.13 -9.69
CA ALA A 127 14.65 2.19 -10.24
C ALA A 127 13.25 2.16 -9.62
N MET A 128 12.64 0.98 -9.45
CA MET A 128 11.34 0.86 -8.82
C MET A 128 11.39 1.25 -7.35
N ALA A 129 12.39 0.80 -6.59
CA ALA A 129 12.59 1.19 -5.19
C ALA A 129 12.64 2.71 -5.02
N GLN A 130 13.38 3.41 -5.90
CA GLN A 130 13.47 4.87 -5.90
C GLN A 130 12.13 5.51 -6.26
N ALA A 131 11.47 5.02 -7.31
CA ALA A 131 10.20 5.57 -7.78
C ALA A 131 9.08 5.46 -6.73
N VAL A 132 8.98 4.34 -6.02
CA VAL A 132 7.93 4.17 -4.99
C VAL A 132 8.17 5.08 -3.78
N VAL A 133 9.43 5.24 -3.34
CA VAL A 133 9.76 6.17 -2.25
C VAL A 133 9.53 7.62 -2.68
N GLN A 134 9.86 7.98 -3.93
CA GLN A 134 9.59 9.31 -4.46
C GLN A 134 8.09 9.60 -4.53
N LYS A 135 7.29 8.62 -4.96
CA LYS A 135 5.84 8.80 -5.15
C LYS A 135 5.05 8.78 -3.84
N TYR A 136 5.35 7.85 -2.93
CA TYR A 136 4.55 7.60 -1.73
C TYR A 136 5.23 8.13 -0.44
N GLY A 137 6.46 8.61 -0.55
CA GLY A 137 7.30 9.02 0.57
C GLY A 137 7.77 7.84 1.41
N ARG A 138 8.36 8.14 2.58
CA ARG A 138 8.88 7.12 3.50
C ARG A 138 7.82 6.08 3.90
N GLN A 139 8.14 4.81 3.78
CA GLN A 139 7.31 3.66 4.13
C GLN A 139 6.94 3.60 5.62
N SER A 140 5.83 2.94 5.92
CA SER A 140 5.30 2.73 7.27
C SER A 140 6.15 1.76 8.09
N ASN A 141 6.83 0.82 7.43
CA ASN A 141 7.68 -0.19 8.05
C ASN A 141 9.18 0.15 8.03
N TYR A 142 9.54 1.44 7.97
CA TYR A 142 10.93 1.86 8.12
C TYR A 142 11.55 1.26 9.40
N PRO A 143 12.82 0.78 9.40
CA PRO A 143 13.84 0.93 8.37
C PRO A 143 13.93 -0.21 7.33
N ASN A 144 12.88 -1.01 7.11
CA ASN A 144 12.92 -2.08 6.08
C ASN A 144 13.26 -1.50 4.70
N ASP A 145 14.17 -2.15 3.97
CA ASP A 145 14.64 -1.77 2.63
C ASP A 145 14.36 -2.84 1.55
N LEU A 146 13.96 -4.05 1.95
CA LEU A 146 13.67 -5.17 1.06
C LEU A 146 12.23 -5.16 0.56
N SER A 147 11.27 -5.00 1.48
CA SER A 147 9.85 -4.89 1.17
C SER A 147 9.27 -3.70 1.91
N LEU A 148 8.85 -2.71 1.13
CA LEU A 148 8.33 -1.45 1.64
C LEU A 148 6.81 -1.53 1.71
N GLU A 149 6.25 -1.13 2.85
CA GLU A 149 4.80 -1.18 3.06
C GLU A 149 4.29 0.16 3.59
N TRP A 150 3.12 0.59 3.11
CA TRP A 150 2.43 1.79 3.56
C TRP A 150 1.01 1.43 4.02
N CYS A 151 0.66 1.84 5.24
CA CYS A 151 -0.63 1.52 5.85
C CYS A 151 -0.93 2.34 7.10
N THR A 152 -2.19 2.30 7.54
CA THR A 152 -2.67 3.08 8.68
C THR A 152 -2.19 2.54 10.03
N LYS A 153 -1.95 1.23 10.12
CA LYS A 153 -1.55 0.52 11.32
C LYS A 153 -0.23 -0.22 11.04
N PRO A 154 0.92 0.48 11.11
CA PRO A 154 2.23 -0.18 11.08
C PRO A 154 2.42 -1.10 12.29
N SER A 155 3.29 -2.10 12.16
CA SER A 155 3.76 -2.90 13.30
C SER A 155 4.44 -2.01 14.33
N SER A 156 4.27 -2.33 15.62
CA SER A 156 5.03 -1.69 16.70
C SER A 156 6.51 -2.09 16.71
N ASN A 157 6.88 -3.17 16.02
CA ASN A 157 8.27 -3.55 15.81
C ASN A 157 8.79 -2.94 14.50
N PRO A 158 9.70 -1.95 14.54
CA PRO A 158 10.25 -1.33 13.33
C PRO A 158 10.82 -2.37 12.36
N GLY A 159 10.63 -2.16 11.06
CA GLY A 159 11.11 -3.08 10.02
C GLY A 159 10.18 -4.25 9.68
N MET A 160 9.25 -4.65 10.56
CA MET A 160 8.43 -5.86 10.33
C MET A 160 7.38 -5.73 9.20
N GLY A 161 6.80 -4.55 9.00
CA GLY A 161 5.70 -4.37 8.05
C GLY A 161 4.50 -3.63 8.66
N CYS A 162 3.40 -3.71 7.93
CA CYS A 162 2.07 -3.40 8.43
C CYS A 162 1.61 -4.43 9.47
N SER A 163 0.75 -4.00 10.39
CA SER A 163 0.19 -4.90 11.40
C SER A 163 -0.60 -6.04 10.74
N THR A 164 -0.76 -7.15 11.46
CA THR A 164 -1.55 -8.32 11.01
C THR A 164 -3.06 -8.06 10.91
N ASP A 165 -3.52 -6.84 11.19
CA ASP A 165 -4.89 -6.43 10.93
C ASP A 165 -5.19 -6.47 9.42
N MET A 166 -5.98 -7.46 9.02
CA MET A 166 -6.37 -7.68 7.62
C MET A 166 -7.52 -6.78 7.16
N THR A 167 -7.90 -5.75 7.94
CA THR A 167 -8.98 -4.80 7.58
C THR A 167 -8.48 -3.48 7.02
N GLN A 168 -7.16 -3.24 7.04
CA GLN A 168 -6.57 -2.02 6.50
C GLN A 168 -6.14 -2.20 5.05
N ALA A 169 -6.19 -1.10 4.28
CA ALA A 169 -5.55 -1.06 2.99
C ALA A 169 -4.02 -1.03 3.14
N VAL A 170 -3.32 -1.76 2.27
CA VAL A 170 -1.86 -1.85 2.25
C VAL A 170 -1.37 -1.66 0.83
N LEU A 171 -0.46 -0.70 0.66
CA LEU A 171 0.41 -0.62 -0.50
C LEU A 171 1.72 -1.34 -0.17
N LYS A 172 2.14 -2.26 -1.02
CA LYS A 172 3.35 -3.05 -0.87
C LYS A 172 4.22 -2.94 -2.10
N TYR A 173 5.51 -2.74 -1.88
CA TYR A 173 6.54 -2.90 -2.89
C TYR A 173 7.42 -4.09 -2.52
N SER A 174 7.78 -4.89 -3.53
CA SER A 174 8.73 -5.98 -3.41
C SER A 174 9.41 -6.23 -4.75
N GLY A 175 10.69 -5.90 -4.85
CA GLY A 175 11.50 -6.16 -6.03
C GLY A 175 11.10 -5.32 -7.25
N VAL A 176 10.33 -5.90 -8.16
CA VAL A 176 9.81 -5.24 -9.38
C VAL A 176 8.28 -5.25 -9.43
N THR A 177 7.65 -5.43 -8.26
CA THR A 177 6.20 -5.45 -8.12
C THR A 177 5.74 -4.38 -7.12
N VAL A 178 4.64 -3.70 -7.46
CA VAL A 178 3.88 -2.84 -6.56
C VAL A 178 2.44 -3.34 -6.51
N HIS A 179 1.94 -3.57 -5.30
CA HIS A 179 0.62 -4.12 -5.04
C HIS A 179 -0.15 -3.24 -4.07
N LEU A 180 -1.36 -2.83 -4.42
CA LEU A 180 -2.29 -2.15 -3.52
C LEU A 180 -3.51 -3.05 -3.32
N TYR A 181 -3.85 -3.33 -2.07
CA TYR A 181 -5.05 -4.08 -1.70
C TYR A 181 -5.85 -3.33 -0.64
N ASP A 182 -7.16 -3.20 -0.87
CA ASP A 182 -8.11 -2.65 0.09
C ASP A 182 -9.16 -3.71 0.46
N PRO A 183 -9.00 -4.37 1.62
CA PRO A 183 -9.88 -5.46 2.05
C PRO A 183 -11.30 -4.99 2.37
N ALA A 184 -11.55 -3.68 2.48
CA ALA A 184 -12.89 -3.16 2.76
C ALA A 184 -13.92 -3.65 1.72
N TRP A 185 -13.53 -3.74 0.45
CA TRP A 185 -14.42 -4.16 -0.63
C TRP A 185 -14.74 -5.65 -0.60
N THR A 186 -13.72 -6.49 -0.38
CA THR A 186 -13.91 -7.94 -0.21
C THR A 186 -14.73 -8.24 1.05
N ASN A 187 -14.46 -7.55 2.15
CA ASN A 187 -15.20 -7.70 3.40
C ASN A 187 -16.67 -7.29 3.25
N ALA A 188 -16.96 -6.18 2.57
CA ALA A 188 -18.33 -5.73 2.30
C ALA A 188 -19.11 -6.76 1.47
N ARG A 189 -18.49 -7.34 0.45
CA ARG A 189 -19.08 -8.45 -0.31
C ARG A 189 -19.35 -9.66 0.57
N MET A 190 -18.37 -10.11 1.36
CA MET A 190 -18.53 -11.28 2.23
C MET A 190 -19.67 -11.09 3.22
N GLU A 191 -19.75 -9.92 3.85
CA GLU A 191 -20.83 -9.58 4.78
C GLU A 191 -22.20 -9.62 4.09
N PHE A 192 -22.32 -9.01 2.91
CA PHE A 192 -23.55 -9.07 2.12
C PHE A 192 -23.97 -10.50 1.79
N MET A 193 -23.03 -11.36 1.38
CA MET A 193 -23.31 -12.76 1.06
C MET A 193 -23.72 -13.56 2.30
N ASN A 194 -23.04 -13.34 3.43
CA ASN A 194 -23.40 -13.99 4.70
C ASN A 194 -24.82 -13.63 5.12
N GLN A 195 -25.18 -12.35 5.04
CA GLN A 195 -26.54 -11.88 5.34
C GLN A 195 -27.57 -12.45 4.35
N SER A 196 -27.26 -12.46 3.05
CA SER A 196 -28.16 -12.97 2.01
C SER A 196 -28.40 -14.48 2.11
N ASN A 197 -27.43 -15.23 2.62
CA ASN A 197 -27.49 -16.68 2.82
C ASN A 197 -27.98 -17.08 4.22
N ALA A 198 -28.17 -16.14 5.15
CA ALA A 198 -28.67 -16.45 6.48
C ALA A 198 -30.07 -17.09 6.39
N ARG A 199 -30.24 -18.26 7.02
CA ARG A 199 -31.51 -18.99 7.12
C ARG A 199 -31.72 -19.39 8.57
N LYS A 200 -32.94 -19.28 9.07
CA LYS A 200 -33.31 -19.87 10.37
C LYS A 200 -33.44 -21.39 10.19
N PRO A 201 -32.98 -22.21 11.14
CA PRO A 201 -33.28 -23.64 11.14
C PRO A 201 -34.79 -23.86 11.01
N SER A 202 -35.17 -24.84 10.20
CA SER A 202 -36.57 -25.21 9.97
C SER A 202 -37.03 -26.35 10.89
N PHE A 203 -36.26 -26.65 11.93
CA PHE A 203 -36.54 -27.63 12.97
C PHE A 203 -36.55 -26.95 14.34
#